data_AF-A0A3D2REP1-F1
#
_entry.id   AF-A0A3D2REP1-F1
#
_cell.length_a   1.000
_cell.length_b   1.000
_cell.length_c   1.000
_cell.angle_alpha   90.00
_cell.angle_beta   90.00
_cell.angle_gamma   90.00
#
_symmetry.space_group_name_H-M   'P 1'
#
loop_
_entity.id
_entity.type
_entity.pdbx_description
1 polymer ?
#
loop_
_entity_poly.entity_id
_entity_poly.type
_entity_poly.pdbx_seq_one_letter_code
_entity_poly.pdbx_strand_id
1 'polypeptide(L)'
;FVSASYDSGYGPSRDRSVTHTRSILFVKPNIWIMVDFLRATDGRSHRYESMFHLDTLKADIVGNRKSVETRNRDTGNLGIYGVVPEGTVVDVVSGQADPVVQGWIPRGKPYECQPLPTAIFKTEGSGITEMTYVICPIAKGDMSPISYVERQSSAEGRSSGRLVMMDGRSIHYGIRLPGTGEALCGPFKADSDVFAVIESVAGEVSSIHAVDDVAVLRNGQPLEVGHRLRADLRSTLLNANHGDNVG
;
A
#
# COMPACT_ATOMS: atom_id res chain seq x y z
N PHE A 1 -2.06 -14.63 0.31
CA PHE A 1 -0.85 -13.82 0.53
C PHE A 1 0.31 -14.60 -0.02
N VAL A 2 1.28 -13.91 -0.63
CA VAL A 2 2.54 -14.52 -1.09
C VAL A 2 3.68 -13.57 -0.79
N SER A 3 4.85 -14.10 -0.47
CA SER A 3 6.05 -13.32 -0.22
C SER A 3 7.27 -14.04 -0.79
N ALA A 4 8.20 -13.31 -1.39
CA ALA A 4 9.43 -13.86 -1.93
C ALA A 4 10.57 -12.84 -1.84
N SER A 5 11.80 -13.34 -1.66
CA SER A 5 13.01 -12.51 -1.62
C SER A 5 13.91 -12.80 -2.81
N TYR A 6 14.53 -11.74 -3.34
CA TYR A 6 15.53 -11.78 -4.38
C TYR A 6 16.85 -11.20 -3.83
N ASP A 7 17.89 -12.04 -3.81
CA ASP A 7 19.21 -11.76 -3.24
C ASP A 7 20.36 -12.15 -4.20
N SER A 8 20.02 -12.48 -5.45
CA SER A 8 20.96 -12.95 -6.48
C SER A 8 21.75 -11.82 -7.15
N GLY A 9 21.40 -10.57 -6.82
CA GLY A 9 22.04 -9.34 -7.26
C GLY A 9 21.49 -8.76 -8.56
N TYR A 10 21.67 -7.45 -8.77
CA TYR A 10 21.13 -6.70 -9.90
C TYR A 10 22.21 -6.32 -10.93
N GLY A 11 21.81 -6.21 -12.19
CA GLY A 11 22.66 -5.72 -13.27
C GLY A 11 23.83 -6.65 -13.66
N PRO A 12 24.69 -6.23 -14.59
CA PRO A 12 25.77 -7.06 -15.12
C PRO A 12 26.79 -7.51 -14.07
N SER A 13 27.01 -6.70 -13.03
CA SER A 13 27.91 -7.02 -11.92
C SER A 13 27.27 -7.92 -10.85
N ARG A 14 25.97 -8.21 -10.97
CA ARG A 14 25.17 -8.92 -9.95
C ARG A 14 25.34 -8.27 -8.58
N ASP A 15 25.17 -6.95 -8.52
CA ASP A 15 25.31 -6.18 -7.28
C ASP A 15 24.33 -6.70 -6.20
N ARG A 16 24.90 -7.22 -5.10
CA ARG A 16 24.16 -7.82 -3.97
C ARG A 16 24.09 -6.89 -2.75
N SER A 17 24.38 -5.60 -2.92
CA SER A 17 24.25 -4.58 -1.88
C SER A 17 22.81 -4.34 -1.44
N VAL A 18 21.82 -4.92 -2.15
CA VAL A 18 20.40 -4.86 -1.81
C VAL A 18 19.77 -6.24 -1.88
N THR A 19 18.98 -6.58 -0.87
CA THR A 19 17.99 -7.67 -0.93
C THR A 19 16.60 -7.08 -1.11
N HIS A 20 15.84 -7.59 -2.07
CA HIS A 20 14.46 -7.16 -2.32
C HIS A 20 13.49 -8.26 -1.93
N THR A 21 12.64 -8.00 -0.93
CA THR A 21 11.51 -8.86 -0.60
C THR A 21 10.22 -8.21 -1.08
N ARG A 22 9.42 -8.92 -1.87
CA ARG A 22 8.09 -8.49 -2.28
C ARG A 22 7.03 -9.35 -1.62
N SER A 23 6.07 -8.70 -0.98
CA SER A 23 4.90 -9.33 -0.37
C SER A 23 3.61 -8.81 -1.01
N ILE A 24 2.69 -9.70 -1.34
CA ILE A 24 1.42 -9.37 -2.00
C ILE A 24 0.26 -9.97 -1.22
N LEU A 25 -0.63 -9.09 -0.75
CA LEU A 25 -1.92 -9.44 -0.18
C LEU A 25 -3.04 -9.14 -1.18
N PHE A 26 -3.95 -10.10 -1.37
CA PHE A 26 -5.21 -9.86 -2.09
C PHE A 26 -6.34 -9.70 -1.06
N VAL A 27 -6.85 -8.48 -0.94
CA VAL A 27 -8.01 -8.11 -0.15
C VAL A 27 -9.23 -8.20 -1.05
N LYS A 28 -10.10 -9.18 -0.79
CA LYS A 28 -11.26 -9.44 -1.64
C LYS A 28 -12.26 -8.28 -1.57
N PRO A 29 -12.98 -7.98 -2.67
CA PRO A 29 -12.95 -8.73 -3.94
C PRO A 29 -11.90 -8.25 -4.96
N ASN A 30 -11.26 -7.10 -4.76
CA ASN A 30 -10.60 -6.40 -5.87
C ASN A 30 -9.43 -5.49 -5.48
N ILE A 31 -8.81 -5.65 -4.31
CA ILE A 31 -7.68 -4.82 -3.90
C ILE A 31 -6.45 -5.69 -3.70
N TRP A 32 -5.33 -5.27 -4.29
CA TRP A 32 -4.03 -5.86 -4.01
C TRP A 32 -3.18 -4.84 -3.24
N ILE A 33 -2.52 -5.30 -2.20
CA ILE A 33 -1.54 -4.52 -1.44
C ILE A 33 -0.20 -5.20 -1.69
N MET A 34 0.66 -4.52 -2.45
CA MET A 34 1.99 -4.97 -2.77
C MET A 34 3.01 -4.15 -1.99
N VAL A 35 3.83 -4.81 -1.19
CA VAL A 35 4.89 -4.17 -0.40
C VAL A 35 6.23 -4.66 -0.91
N ASP A 36 7.10 -3.72 -1.24
CA ASP A 36 8.52 -3.96 -1.45
C ASP A 36 9.28 -3.54 -0.20
N PHE A 37 10.00 -4.49 0.38
CA PHE A 37 11.03 -4.25 1.40
C PHE A 37 12.39 -4.33 0.73
N LEU A 38 13.10 -3.21 0.73
CA LEU A 38 14.39 -3.05 0.07
C LEU A 38 15.44 -2.87 1.16
N ARG A 39 16.24 -3.91 1.39
CA ARG A 39 17.25 -3.93 2.46
C ARG A 39 18.63 -3.68 1.89
N ALA A 40 19.22 -2.53 2.21
CA ALA A 40 20.64 -2.29 2.00
C ALA A 40 21.46 -3.20 2.92
N THR A 41 22.34 -4.02 2.35
CA THR A 41 23.18 -4.99 3.09
C THR A 41 24.58 -4.45 3.39
N ASP A 42 24.94 -3.32 2.79
CA ASP A 42 26.24 -2.66 2.92
C ASP A 42 26.20 -1.42 3.83
N GLY A 43 25.05 -1.15 4.46
CA GLY A 43 24.84 0.00 5.34
C GLY A 43 24.82 1.36 4.63
N ARG A 44 24.86 1.40 3.30
CA ARG A 44 24.83 2.65 2.53
C ARG A 44 23.40 3.01 2.13
N SER A 45 23.19 4.28 1.79
CA SER A 45 21.96 4.72 1.14
C SER A 45 21.98 4.32 -0.32
N HIS A 46 20.85 3.82 -0.82
CA HIS A 46 20.65 3.45 -2.22
C HIS A 46 19.43 4.19 -2.80
N ARG A 47 19.43 4.36 -4.12
CA ARG A 47 18.26 4.80 -4.86
C ARG A 47 17.48 3.59 -5.36
N TYR A 48 16.19 3.57 -5.06
CA TYR A 48 15.28 2.51 -5.42
C TYR A 48 14.23 3.02 -6.40
N GLU A 49 13.98 2.23 -7.44
CA GLU A 49 12.99 2.56 -8.47
C GLU A 49 12.06 1.37 -8.69
N SER A 50 10.77 1.57 -8.46
CA SER A 50 9.73 0.60 -8.85
C SER A 50 9.00 1.11 -10.08
N MET A 51 8.92 0.27 -11.09
CA MET A 51 8.37 0.62 -12.41
C MET A 51 7.15 -0.23 -12.73
N PHE A 52 6.06 0.43 -13.12
CA PHE A 52 4.83 -0.22 -13.55
C PHE A 52 4.55 0.16 -15.00
N HIS A 53 4.68 -0.80 -15.90
CA HIS A 53 4.33 -0.65 -17.31
C HIS A 53 2.82 -0.82 -17.46
N LEU A 54 2.13 0.20 -17.95
CA LEU A 54 0.68 0.26 -18.00
C LEU A 54 0.23 0.15 -19.45
N ASP A 55 -0.46 -0.94 -19.79
CA ASP A 55 -0.98 -1.15 -21.14
C ASP A 55 -2.19 -0.26 -21.43
N THR A 56 -1.93 1.03 -21.61
CA THR A 56 -2.91 2.10 -21.86
C THR A 56 -2.25 3.20 -22.68
N LEU A 57 -3.06 4.08 -23.28
CA LEU A 57 -2.54 5.26 -23.98
C LEU A 57 -2.16 6.40 -23.03
N LYS A 58 -2.75 6.44 -21.83
CA LYS A 58 -2.55 7.55 -20.89
C LYS A 58 -2.69 7.11 -19.44
N ALA A 59 -1.79 7.60 -18.60
CA ALA A 59 -1.89 7.52 -17.15
C ALA A 59 -1.51 8.88 -16.55
N ASP A 60 -2.22 9.29 -15.50
CA ASP A 60 -2.00 10.56 -14.80
C ASP A 60 -1.55 10.31 -13.37
N ILE A 61 -0.65 11.16 -12.88
CA ILE A 61 -0.36 11.26 -11.45
C ILE A 61 -1.55 11.96 -10.76
N VAL A 62 -2.05 11.38 -9.68
CA VAL A 62 -3.27 11.84 -8.98
C VAL A 62 -3.04 12.03 -7.48
N GLY A 63 -4.01 12.69 -6.83
CA GLY A 63 -4.03 12.89 -5.38
C GLY A 63 -2.82 13.67 -4.87
N ASN A 64 -2.18 13.16 -3.83
CA ASN A 64 -0.98 13.72 -3.19
C ASN A 64 0.32 13.59 -4.02
N ARG A 65 0.20 13.42 -5.35
CA ARG A 65 1.30 13.17 -6.29
C ARG A 65 2.11 11.89 -6.02
N LYS A 66 1.52 10.94 -5.28
CA LYS A 66 2.12 9.62 -5.00
C LYS A 66 1.27 8.47 -5.53
N SER A 67 0.32 8.77 -6.41
CA SER A 67 -0.60 7.78 -6.97
C SER A 67 -0.72 8.00 -8.47
N VAL A 68 -1.03 6.93 -9.22
CA VAL A 68 -1.19 6.96 -10.68
C VAL A 68 -2.48 6.25 -11.05
N GLU A 69 -3.25 6.83 -11.97
CA GLU A 69 -4.44 6.22 -12.56
C GLU A 69 -4.34 6.19 -14.08
N THR A 70 -4.72 5.07 -14.70
CA THR A 70 -4.91 5.00 -16.16
C THR A 70 -6.15 5.80 -16.59
N ARG A 71 -6.21 6.20 -17.87
CA ARG A 71 -7.30 7.02 -18.45
C ARG A 71 -7.91 6.40 -19.71
N ASN A 72 -8.28 5.13 -19.63
CA ASN A 72 -9.03 4.43 -20.65
C ASN A 72 -10.47 4.97 -20.73
N ARG A 73 -10.97 5.19 -21.95
CA ARG A 73 -12.36 5.62 -22.20
C ARG A 73 -13.31 4.44 -22.37
N ASP A 74 -12.87 3.40 -23.09
CA ASP A 74 -13.74 2.32 -23.56
C ASP A 74 -13.63 1.03 -22.74
N THR A 75 -12.71 0.98 -21.79
CA THR A 75 -12.42 -0.16 -20.92
C THR A 75 -12.27 0.30 -19.46
N GLY A 76 -12.08 -0.65 -18.54
CA GLY A 76 -11.76 -0.34 -17.14
C GLY A 76 -10.40 0.35 -16.98
N ASN A 77 -10.19 0.94 -15.81
CA ASN A 77 -8.97 1.61 -15.42
C ASN A 77 -8.25 0.89 -14.28
N LEU A 78 -7.02 1.30 -14.00
CA LEU A 78 -6.21 0.83 -12.89
C LEU A 78 -5.73 2.04 -12.09
N GLY A 79 -5.94 1.99 -10.78
CA GLY A 79 -5.28 2.89 -9.83
C GLY A 79 -4.14 2.18 -9.11
N ILE A 80 -3.01 2.87 -8.98
CA ILE A 80 -1.87 2.49 -8.16
C ILE A 80 -1.65 3.60 -7.14
N TYR A 81 -2.01 3.36 -5.88
CA TYR A 81 -1.90 4.33 -4.80
C TYR A 81 -0.69 4.04 -3.94
N GLY A 82 0.27 4.96 -3.93
CA GLY A 82 1.51 4.83 -3.19
C GLY A 82 1.33 5.13 -1.70
N VAL A 83 1.52 4.11 -0.88
CA VAL A 83 1.78 4.24 0.56
C VAL A 83 3.29 4.10 0.75
N VAL A 84 3.98 5.17 0.37
CA VAL A 84 5.44 5.23 0.16
C VAL A 84 6.08 6.28 1.08
N PRO A 85 7.41 6.26 1.28
CA PRO A 85 8.12 7.27 2.05
C PRO A 85 7.79 8.70 1.63
N GLU A 86 7.97 9.66 2.54
CA GLU A 86 7.53 11.04 2.29
C GLU A 86 8.24 11.67 1.07
N GLY A 87 9.55 11.45 0.96
CA GLY A 87 10.38 11.96 -0.14
C GLY A 87 10.28 11.19 -1.46
N THR A 88 9.38 10.21 -1.58
CA THR A 88 9.22 9.47 -2.84
C THR A 88 8.69 10.39 -3.95
N VAL A 89 9.38 10.38 -5.09
CA VAL A 89 8.99 11.09 -6.31
C VAL A 89 8.33 10.11 -7.27
N VAL A 90 7.23 10.52 -7.90
CA VAL A 90 6.52 9.71 -8.90
C VAL A 90 6.54 10.42 -10.24
N ASP A 91 6.97 9.70 -11.27
CA ASP A 91 6.94 10.13 -12.67
C ASP A 91 6.11 9.17 -13.51
N VAL A 92 5.55 9.66 -14.61
CA VAL A 92 4.98 8.82 -15.68
C VAL A 92 5.71 9.16 -16.97
N VAL A 93 6.46 8.20 -17.50
CA VAL A 93 7.21 8.34 -18.76
C VAL A 93 6.55 7.49 -19.84
N SER A 94 6.71 7.85 -21.11
CA SER A 94 6.24 7.05 -22.24
C SER A 94 7.17 7.31 -23.42
N GLY A 95 7.73 6.25 -23.99
CA GLY A 95 8.64 6.37 -25.14
C GLY A 95 9.95 7.11 -24.82
N GLN A 96 10.50 6.96 -23.61
CA GLN A 96 11.73 7.65 -23.21
C GLN A 96 12.96 6.97 -23.83
N ALA A 97 13.80 7.74 -24.52
CA ALA A 97 15.07 7.26 -25.07
C ALA A 97 16.27 7.58 -24.15
N ASP A 98 16.25 8.76 -23.51
CA ASP A 98 17.32 9.27 -22.66
C ASP A 98 16.78 9.70 -21.28
N PRO A 99 17.57 9.63 -20.18
CA PRO A 99 18.93 9.07 -20.12
C PRO A 99 18.95 7.53 -20.04
N VAL A 100 17.80 6.91 -19.74
CA VAL A 100 17.61 5.45 -19.70
C VAL A 100 16.37 5.12 -20.52
N VAL A 101 16.49 4.16 -21.43
CA VAL A 101 15.38 3.71 -22.28
C VAL A 101 14.26 3.14 -21.40
N GLN A 102 13.07 3.74 -21.45
CA GLN A 102 11.96 3.37 -20.57
C GLN A 102 10.60 3.65 -21.22
N GLY A 103 9.58 2.86 -20.87
CA GLY A 103 8.21 3.09 -21.35
C GLY A 103 8.02 2.69 -22.80
N TRP A 104 8.48 1.49 -23.15
CA TRP A 104 8.32 0.89 -24.48
C TRP A 104 7.80 -0.53 -24.34
N ILE A 105 6.94 -0.98 -25.26
CA ILE A 105 6.49 -2.37 -25.35
C ILE A 105 6.69 -2.92 -26.77
N PRO A 106 7.24 -4.13 -26.93
CA PRO A 106 7.29 -4.80 -28.23
C PRO A 106 5.86 -5.12 -28.72
N ARG A 107 5.49 -4.63 -29.90
CA ARG A 107 4.18 -4.90 -30.54
C ARG A 107 4.43 -5.29 -31.99
N GLY A 108 4.46 -6.59 -32.27
CA GLY A 108 4.67 -7.10 -33.63
C GLY A 108 6.07 -7.71 -33.81
N LYS A 109 6.77 -7.29 -34.87
CA LYS A 109 8.08 -7.85 -35.23
C LYS A 109 9.18 -7.41 -34.25
N PRO A 110 10.34 -8.09 -34.21
CA PRO A 110 11.50 -7.61 -33.47
C PRO A 110 11.80 -6.15 -33.82
N TYR A 111 12.07 -5.32 -32.82
CA TYR A 111 12.35 -3.88 -32.93
C TYR A 111 11.16 -2.96 -33.28
N GLU A 112 9.94 -3.49 -33.43
CA GLU A 112 8.72 -2.68 -33.48
C GLU A 112 8.24 -2.41 -32.05
N CYS A 113 8.75 -1.33 -31.45
CA CYS A 113 8.36 -0.88 -30.12
C CYS A 113 7.37 0.28 -30.20
N GLN A 114 6.39 0.28 -29.29
CA GLN A 114 5.44 1.38 -29.13
C GLN A 114 5.64 2.05 -27.76
N PRO A 115 5.50 3.39 -27.66
CA PRO A 115 5.47 4.08 -26.38
C PRO A 115 4.37 3.52 -25.48
N LEU A 116 4.72 3.24 -24.23
CA LEU A 116 3.83 2.73 -23.21
C LEU A 116 4.01 3.55 -21.92
N PRO A 117 2.95 4.13 -21.34
CA PRO A 117 3.04 4.78 -20.05
C PRO A 117 3.62 3.85 -18.98
N THR A 118 4.70 4.30 -18.34
CA THR A 118 5.33 3.62 -17.21
C THR A 118 5.34 4.55 -16.02
N ALA A 119 4.67 4.17 -14.95
CA ALA A 119 4.79 4.86 -13.66
C ALA A 119 6.10 4.43 -12.98
N ILE A 120 6.88 5.40 -12.50
CA ILE A 120 8.15 5.18 -11.82
C ILE A 120 8.07 5.84 -10.45
N PHE A 121 8.19 5.03 -9.39
CA PHE A 121 8.26 5.48 -8.01
C PHE A 121 9.73 5.44 -7.58
N LYS A 122 10.28 6.60 -7.25
CA LYS A 122 11.70 6.77 -6.91
C LYS A 122 11.83 7.17 -5.46
N THR A 123 12.61 6.43 -4.69
CA THR A 123 12.91 6.76 -3.29
C THR A 123 14.37 6.50 -2.99
N GLU A 124 14.90 7.18 -1.99
CA GLU A 124 16.24 6.93 -1.45
C GLU A 124 16.13 6.49 0.00
N GLY A 125 17.02 5.61 0.43
CA GLY A 125 17.05 5.15 1.80
C GLY A 125 18.21 4.20 2.10
N SER A 126 18.56 4.13 3.38
CA SER A 126 19.47 3.13 3.96
C SER A 126 18.67 2.15 4.82
N GLY A 127 19.30 1.04 5.26
CA GLY A 127 18.61 0.05 6.09
C GLY A 127 17.49 -0.65 5.32
N ILE A 128 16.29 -0.73 5.90
CA ILE A 128 15.10 -1.26 5.21
C ILE A 128 14.22 -0.10 4.76
N THR A 129 14.06 0.03 3.44
CA THR A 129 13.10 0.95 2.83
C THR A 129 11.84 0.19 2.43
N GLU A 130 10.67 0.60 2.94
CA GLU A 130 9.39 0.03 2.52
C GLU A 130 8.69 0.92 1.48
N MET A 131 8.24 0.32 0.38
CA MET A 131 7.37 0.97 -0.59
C MET A 131 6.11 0.14 -0.77
N THR A 132 4.95 0.71 -0.52
CA THR A 132 3.67 0.00 -0.70
C THR A 132 2.84 0.59 -1.81
N TYR A 133 2.24 -0.29 -2.60
CA TYR A 133 1.37 0.03 -3.71
C TYR A 133 0.04 -0.66 -3.50
N VAL A 134 -1.01 0.13 -3.33
CA VAL A 134 -2.38 -0.35 -3.40
C VAL A 134 -2.79 -0.35 -4.86
N ILE A 135 -3.03 -1.54 -5.40
CA ILE A 135 -3.43 -1.72 -6.80
C ILE A 135 -4.93 -2.03 -6.81
N CYS A 136 -5.69 -1.19 -7.51
CA CYS A 136 -7.16 -1.25 -7.52
C CYS A 136 -7.68 -1.14 -8.96
N PRO A 137 -8.34 -2.18 -9.49
CA PRO A 137 -9.11 -2.08 -10.72
C PRO A 137 -10.31 -1.16 -10.52
N ILE A 138 -10.56 -0.34 -11.54
CA ILE A 138 -11.66 0.61 -11.61
C ILE A 138 -12.52 0.17 -12.79
N ALA A 139 -13.82 -0.05 -12.56
CA ALA A 139 -14.71 -0.50 -13.62
C ALA A 139 -14.86 0.57 -14.72
N LYS A 140 -15.28 0.15 -15.91
CA LYS A 140 -15.49 1.07 -17.04
C LYS A 140 -16.55 2.10 -16.67
N GLY A 141 -16.20 3.38 -16.83
CA GLY A 141 -17.11 4.51 -16.56
C GLY A 141 -17.18 4.92 -15.08
N ASP A 142 -16.56 4.16 -14.18
CA ASP A 142 -16.55 4.47 -12.76
C ASP A 142 -15.36 5.37 -12.38
N MET A 143 -15.53 6.07 -11.26
CA MET A 143 -14.43 6.72 -10.55
C MET A 143 -13.71 5.71 -9.66
N SER A 144 -12.49 6.04 -9.23
CA SER A 144 -11.79 5.23 -8.24
C SER A 144 -12.66 5.01 -6.99
N PRO A 145 -12.75 3.77 -6.48
CA PRO A 145 -13.42 3.50 -5.21
C PRO A 145 -12.57 3.93 -4.00
N ILE A 146 -11.29 4.26 -4.19
CA ILE A 146 -10.38 4.73 -3.15
C ILE A 146 -10.41 6.26 -3.13
N SER A 147 -10.78 6.83 -1.99
CA SER A 147 -10.73 8.28 -1.75
C SER A 147 -9.31 8.75 -1.49
N TYR A 148 -8.63 8.13 -0.52
CA TYR A 148 -7.23 8.40 -0.22
C TYR A 148 -6.57 7.22 0.49
N VAL A 149 -5.24 7.26 0.54
CA VAL A 149 -4.42 6.30 1.29
C VAL A 149 -3.51 7.04 2.25
N GLU A 150 -3.24 6.42 3.39
CA GLU A 150 -2.45 6.97 4.48
C GLU A 150 -1.39 5.96 4.91
N ARG A 151 -0.13 6.41 5.03
CA ARG A 151 0.97 5.61 5.58
C ARG A 151 0.94 5.65 7.10
N GLN A 152 1.01 4.48 7.72
CA GLN A 152 1.02 4.33 9.18
C GLN A 152 2.20 3.48 9.69
N SER A 153 3.15 3.12 8.81
CA SER A 153 4.35 2.36 9.16
C SER A 153 5.11 3.01 10.31
N SER A 154 5.40 2.22 11.36
CA SER A 154 5.98 2.71 12.60
C SER A 154 7.39 2.19 12.88
N ALA A 155 7.87 1.20 12.14
CA ALA A 155 9.16 0.53 12.38
C ALA A 155 9.71 -0.13 11.11
N GLU A 156 11.03 -0.27 11.04
CA GLU A 156 11.71 -0.93 9.92
C GLU A 156 11.23 -2.37 9.71
N GLY A 157 11.05 -2.73 8.44
CA GLY A 157 10.59 -4.07 8.07
C GLY A 157 9.11 -4.30 8.35
N ARG A 158 8.36 -3.25 8.68
CA ARG A 158 6.90 -3.28 8.83
C ARG A 158 6.27 -2.20 7.96
N SER A 159 5.43 -2.61 7.02
CA SER A 159 4.58 -1.70 6.26
C SER A 159 3.16 -1.72 6.79
N SER A 160 2.59 -0.55 7.03
CA SER A 160 1.18 -0.42 7.36
C SER A 160 0.57 0.85 6.82
N GLY A 161 -0.74 0.79 6.63
CA GLY A 161 -1.48 1.91 6.10
C GLY A 161 -2.98 1.70 6.18
N ARG A 162 -3.68 2.80 5.90
CA ARG A 162 -5.13 2.88 5.87
C ARG A 162 -5.57 3.37 4.51
N LEU A 163 -6.51 2.67 3.90
CA LEU A 163 -7.21 3.08 2.70
C LEU A 163 -8.59 3.56 3.14
N VAL A 164 -9.01 4.72 2.66
CA VAL A 164 -10.38 5.20 2.84
C VAL A 164 -11.11 5.10 1.50
N MET A 165 -12.23 4.40 1.51
CA MET A 165 -13.06 4.16 0.34
C MET A 165 -14.07 5.31 0.17
N MET A 166 -14.53 5.55 -1.05
CA MET A 166 -15.52 6.59 -1.35
C MET A 166 -16.88 6.33 -0.68
N ASP A 167 -17.20 5.07 -0.36
CA ASP A 167 -18.41 4.69 0.37
C ASP A 167 -18.26 4.81 1.91
N GLY A 168 -17.13 5.37 2.36
CA GLY A 168 -16.83 5.59 3.78
C GLY A 168 -16.23 4.40 4.51
N ARG A 169 -16.14 3.21 3.89
CA ARG A 169 -15.39 2.10 4.48
C ARG A 169 -13.90 2.42 4.59
N SER A 170 -13.20 1.78 5.52
CA SER A 170 -11.75 1.80 5.57
C SER A 170 -11.16 0.40 5.54
N ILE A 171 -9.97 0.28 4.94
CA ILE A 171 -9.17 -0.93 4.96
C ILE A 171 -7.87 -0.61 5.69
N HIS A 172 -7.63 -1.32 6.79
CA HIS A 172 -6.42 -1.21 7.60
C HIS A 172 -5.57 -2.43 7.31
N TYR A 173 -4.30 -2.25 6.94
CA TYR A 173 -3.40 -3.37 6.72
C TYR A 173 -2.10 -3.21 7.49
N GLY A 174 -1.53 -4.36 7.89
CA GLY A 174 -0.16 -4.48 8.36
C GLY A 174 0.49 -5.66 7.65
N ILE A 175 1.67 -5.44 7.08
CA ILE A 175 2.51 -6.46 6.43
C ILE A 175 3.92 -6.30 7.02
N ARG A 176 4.57 -7.41 7.37
CA ARG A 176 5.91 -7.38 7.95
C ARG A 176 6.85 -8.38 7.29
N LEU A 177 8.14 -8.14 7.44
CA LEU A 177 9.14 -9.17 7.25
C LEU A 177 9.12 -10.16 8.44
N PRO A 178 9.44 -11.44 8.22
CA PRO A 178 9.63 -12.40 9.30
C PRO A 178 10.64 -11.90 10.35
N GLY A 179 10.32 -12.11 11.63
CA GLY A 179 11.19 -11.76 12.76
C GLY A 179 11.25 -10.27 13.10
N THR A 180 10.44 -9.42 12.43
CA THR A 180 10.43 -7.98 12.72
C THR A 180 9.41 -7.58 13.79
N GLY A 181 8.79 -8.51 14.51
CA GLY A 181 7.77 -8.26 15.55
C GLY A 181 6.33 -8.49 15.06
N GLU A 182 5.33 -7.87 15.69
CA GLU A 182 3.92 -8.01 15.26
C GLU A 182 3.62 -7.13 14.04
N ALA A 183 2.69 -7.57 13.17
CA ALA A 183 2.08 -6.70 12.17
C ALA A 183 1.14 -5.72 12.91
N LEU A 184 1.18 -4.44 12.55
CA LEU A 184 0.46 -3.36 13.26
C LEU A 184 -0.18 -2.37 12.30
N CYS A 185 -1.38 -1.87 12.62
CA CYS A 185 -2.00 -0.74 11.92
C CYS A 185 -3.04 -0.08 12.85
N GLY A 186 -2.72 1.10 13.40
CA GLY A 186 -3.57 1.76 14.38
C GLY A 186 -3.88 0.84 15.58
N PRO A 187 -5.18 0.58 15.90
CA PRO A 187 -5.56 -0.28 17.01
C PRO A 187 -5.42 -1.78 16.71
N PHE A 188 -5.10 -2.14 15.45
CA PHE A 188 -5.03 -3.51 14.99
C PHE A 188 -3.64 -4.08 15.09
N LYS A 189 -3.55 -5.33 15.54
CA LYS A 189 -2.32 -6.10 15.53
C LYS A 189 -2.55 -7.58 15.30
N ALA A 190 -1.54 -8.26 14.75
CA ALA A 190 -1.55 -9.71 14.63
C ALA A 190 -0.12 -10.26 14.73
N ASP A 191 0.02 -11.42 15.35
CA ASP A 191 1.27 -12.20 15.32
C ASP A 191 1.34 -13.03 14.03
N SER A 192 1.19 -12.35 12.89
CA SER A 192 1.25 -12.95 11.56
C SER A 192 2.03 -12.03 10.62
N ASP A 193 2.50 -12.57 9.50
CA ASP A 193 3.22 -11.78 8.50
C ASP A 193 2.34 -10.72 7.84
N VAL A 194 1.02 -10.92 7.87
CA VAL A 194 0.06 -10.02 7.24
C VAL A 194 -1.31 -10.07 7.91
N PHE A 195 -1.95 -8.92 7.97
CA PHE A 195 -3.40 -8.83 8.06
C PHE A 195 -3.98 -7.67 7.24
N ALA A 196 -5.27 -7.73 6.96
CA ALA A 196 -6.11 -6.58 6.64
C ALA A 196 -7.49 -6.68 7.33
N VAL A 197 -8.03 -5.55 7.76
CA VAL A 197 -9.37 -5.42 8.35
C VAL A 197 -10.16 -4.41 7.53
N ILE A 198 -11.39 -4.76 7.15
CA ILE A 198 -12.32 -3.84 6.48
C ILE A 198 -13.39 -3.40 7.48
N GLU A 199 -13.48 -2.09 7.71
CA GLU A 199 -14.45 -1.48 8.61
C GLU A 199 -15.42 -0.57 7.88
N SER A 200 -16.66 -0.49 8.38
CA SER A 200 -17.61 0.55 8.02
C SER A 200 -17.30 1.88 8.73
N VAL A 201 -17.99 2.95 8.34
CA VAL A 201 -17.94 4.25 9.03
C VAL A 201 -18.29 4.14 10.52
N ALA A 202 -19.13 3.19 10.90
CA ALA A 202 -19.52 2.93 12.29
C ALA A 202 -18.51 2.03 13.05
N GLY A 203 -17.39 1.66 12.43
CA GLY A 203 -16.38 0.80 13.01
C GLY A 203 -16.77 -0.68 13.09
N GLU A 204 -17.80 -1.09 12.33
CA GLU A 204 -18.19 -2.49 12.19
C GLU A 204 -17.25 -3.22 11.24
N VAL A 205 -16.66 -4.31 11.70
CA VAL A 205 -15.78 -5.16 10.90
C VAL A 205 -16.62 -5.99 9.93
N SER A 206 -16.40 -5.79 8.64
CA SER A 206 -17.08 -6.54 7.58
C SER A 206 -16.23 -7.70 7.03
N SER A 207 -14.90 -7.60 7.14
CA SER A 207 -13.99 -8.66 6.70
C SER A 207 -12.66 -8.58 7.43
N ILE A 208 -12.04 -9.75 7.61
CA ILE A 208 -10.68 -9.91 8.15
C ILE A 208 -9.92 -10.83 7.18
N HIS A 209 -8.73 -10.43 6.78
CA HIS A 209 -7.80 -11.20 5.97
C HIS A 209 -6.52 -11.41 6.78
N ALA A 210 -6.16 -12.63 7.09
CA ALA A 210 -4.90 -12.98 7.75
C ALA A 210 -4.38 -14.31 7.20
N VAL A 211 -3.15 -14.65 7.53
CA VAL A 211 -2.54 -15.95 7.24
C VAL A 211 -2.36 -16.76 8.52
N ASP A 212 -2.11 -18.06 8.36
CA ASP A 212 -1.73 -18.99 9.43
C ASP A 212 -2.76 -19.13 10.58
N ASP A 213 -4.04 -18.86 10.29
CA ASP A 213 -5.17 -18.90 11.24
C ASP A 213 -4.94 -18.08 12.52
N VAL A 214 -4.08 -17.05 12.45
CA VAL A 214 -3.77 -16.16 13.57
C VAL A 214 -4.88 -15.14 13.78
N ALA A 215 -5.29 -14.96 15.04
CA ALA A 215 -6.25 -13.95 15.42
C ALA A 215 -5.69 -12.53 15.22
N VAL A 216 -6.47 -11.67 14.57
CA VAL A 216 -6.24 -10.22 14.57
C VAL A 216 -6.86 -9.66 15.86
N LEU A 217 -6.12 -8.80 16.55
CA LEU A 217 -6.57 -8.15 17.78
C LEU A 217 -6.89 -6.68 17.49
N ARG A 218 -7.94 -6.15 18.12
CA ARG A 218 -8.20 -4.71 18.25
C ARG A 218 -8.03 -4.31 19.72
N ASN A 219 -7.12 -3.39 20.02
CA ASN A 219 -6.82 -2.95 21.40
C ASN A 219 -6.54 -4.14 22.34
N GLY A 220 -5.85 -5.17 21.83
CA GLY A 220 -5.49 -6.37 22.58
C GLY A 220 -6.62 -7.41 22.75
N GLN A 221 -7.81 -7.18 22.19
CA GLN A 221 -8.92 -8.15 22.22
C GLN A 221 -9.09 -8.82 20.85
N PRO A 222 -9.39 -10.14 20.78
CA PRO A 222 -9.68 -10.82 19.53
C PRO A 222 -10.79 -10.13 18.73
N LEU A 223 -10.55 -9.99 17.42
CA LEU A 223 -11.45 -9.35 16.49
C LEU A 223 -12.19 -10.40 15.66
N GLU A 224 -13.51 -10.27 15.58
CA GLU A 224 -14.36 -11.09 14.72
C GLU A 224 -15.16 -10.20 13.76
N VAL A 225 -15.63 -10.79 12.67
CA VAL A 225 -16.57 -10.13 11.75
C VAL A 225 -17.86 -9.80 12.51
N GLY A 226 -18.38 -8.58 12.32
CA GLY A 226 -19.52 -8.02 13.05
C GLY A 226 -19.14 -7.26 14.32
N HIS A 227 -17.89 -7.35 14.81
CA HIS A 227 -17.45 -6.51 15.93
C HIS A 227 -17.48 -5.03 15.57
N ARG A 228 -17.99 -4.19 16.46
CA ARG A 228 -18.06 -2.72 16.33
C ARG A 228 -17.09 -2.02 17.26
N LEU A 229 -16.67 -0.81 16.90
CA LEU A 229 -15.97 0.08 17.84
C LEU A 229 -16.92 0.35 19.02
N ARG A 230 -16.56 -0.08 20.24
CA ARG A 230 -17.33 0.30 21.41
C ARG A 230 -17.10 1.79 21.64
N ALA A 231 -18.16 2.59 21.62
CA ALA A 231 -18.07 3.94 22.16
C ALA A 231 -17.66 3.79 23.64
N ASP A 232 -16.55 4.40 24.03
CA ASP A 232 -16.23 4.55 25.44
C ASP A 232 -17.36 5.38 26.08
N LEU A 233 -18.32 4.69 26.70
CA LEU A 233 -19.41 5.26 27.48
C LEU A 233 -18.92 5.94 28.78
N ARG A 234 -17.64 6.33 28.85
CA ARG A 234 -17.00 6.91 30.05
C ARG A 234 -16.65 8.40 29.94
N SER A 235 -16.95 9.10 28.84
CA SER A 235 -16.69 10.55 28.76
C SER A 235 -17.94 11.45 28.73
N THR A 236 -19.16 10.91 28.76
CA THR A 236 -20.39 11.74 28.65
C THR A 236 -21.19 11.90 29.94
N LEU A 237 -20.67 11.47 31.11
CA LEU A 237 -21.38 11.57 32.40
C LEU A 237 -20.66 12.40 33.48
N LEU A 238 -19.73 13.30 33.11
CA LEU A 238 -19.07 14.20 34.08
C LEU A 238 -19.41 15.69 33.93
N ASN A 239 -20.27 16.08 32.97
CA ASN A 239 -20.72 17.47 32.80
C ASN A 239 -22.22 17.67 33.11
N ALA A 240 -22.78 16.86 33.99
CA ALA A 240 -24.15 17.04 34.48
C ALA A 240 -24.20 16.70 35.97
N ASN A 241 -23.42 17.41 36.79
CA ASN A 241 -23.59 17.51 38.24
C ASN A 241 -22.53 18.49 38.76
N HIS A 242 -22.66 19.79 38.51
CA HIS A 242 -22.09 20.86 39.33
C HIS A 242 -22.77 22.16 38.89
N GLY A 243 -23.96 22.38 39.42
CA GLY A 243 -24.77 23.55 39.13
C GLY A 243 -26.00 23.65 40.01
N ASP A 244 -25.93 23.12 41.24
CA ASP A 244 -26.84 23.50 42.30
C ASP A 244 -26.02 23.68 43.58
N ASN A 245 -26.34 24.79 44.26
CA ASN A 245 -26.08 25.14 45.66
C ASN A 245 -24.93 26.09 46.06
N VAL A 246 -25.40 27.34 46.31
CA VAL A 246 -25.15 28.23 47.46
C VAL A 246 -24.11 29.35 47.29
N GLY A 247 -24.59 30.59 47.47
CA GLY A 247 -23.79 31.79 47.77
C GLY A 247 -24.49 33.07 47.36
#